data_AF-A0A258SMH1-F1
#
_entry.id   AF-A0A258SMH1-F1
#
_cell.length_a   1.000
_cell.length_b   1.000
_cell.length_c   1.000
_cell.angle_alpha   90.00
_cell.angle_beta   90.00
_cell.angle_gamma   90.00
#
_symmetry.space_group_name_H-M   'P 1'
#
loop_
_entity.id
_entity.type
_entity.pdbx_description
1 polymer ?
#
loop_
_entity_poly.entity_id
_entity_poly.type
_entity_poly.pdbx_seq_one_letter_code
_entity_poly.pdbx_strand_id
1 'polypeptide(L)'
;MWWVRGEAARARHRERAAIFASAVGQPRHLLDSVRRGLLVVILLAITPIASASMLQGVLQLRRAGEEAQHRLLQGAIAGAGSQQNVFASAENVLQALKNVQAVRAAGGECAPTLYGATLSLPFASNIALISKDGRVACSALAAPGQDMSKFEWWREVLAS
;
A
#
# COMPACT_ATOMS: atom_id res chain seq x y z
N MET A 1 -21.19 -28.18 81.93
CA MET A 1 -20.53 -27.62 80.72
C MET A 1 -21.44 -27.80 79.48
N TRP A 2 -22.68 -27.27 79.51
CA TRP A 2 -23.67 -27.44 78.44
C TRP A 2 -24.30 -26.10 77.99
N TRP A 3 -24.09 -25.02 78.75
CA TRP A 3 -24.65 -23.69 78.48
C TRP A 3 -23.95 -22.93 77.34
N VAL A 4 -22.65 -23.10 77.17
CA VAL A 4 -21.86 -22.38 76.13
C VAL A 4 -22.23 -22.81 74.70
N ARG A 5 -22.66 -24.06 74.49
CA ARG A 5 -23.10 -24.56 73.16
C ARG A 5 -24.42 -23.93 72.70
N GLY A 6 -25.33 -23.60 73.63
CA GLY A 6 -26.64 -23.03 73.31
C GLY A 6 -26.58 -21.55 72.89
N GLU A 7 -25.56 -20.81 73.32
CA GLU A 7 -25.36 -19.41 72.98
C GLU A 7 -24.67 -19.25 71.61
N ALA A 8 -23.67 -20.09 71.32
CA ALA A 8 -23.00 -20.12 70.02
C ALA A 8 -23.94 -20.51 68.86
N ALA A 9 -24.90 -21.39 69.11
CA ALA A 9 -25.92 -21.76 68.12
C ALA A 9 -26.91 -20.62 67.82
N ARG A 10 -27.27 -19.83 68.84
CA ARG A 10 -28.17 -18.67 68.70
C ARG A 10 -27.51 -17.49 67.98
N ALA A 11 -26.22 -17.24 68.22
CA ALA A 11 -25.46 -16.20 67.51
C ALA A 11 -25.34 -16.50 66.01
N ARG A 12 -25.03 -17.75 65.64
CA ARG A 12 -24.89 -18.19 64.24
C ARG A 12 -26.20 -18.13 63.45
N HIS A 13 -27.34 -18.37 64.10
CA HIS A 13 -28.66 -18.20 63.47
C HIS A 13 -29.03 -16.73 63.25
N ARG A 14 -28.58 -15.83 64.14
CA ARG A 14 -28.84 -14.39 64.05
C ARG A 14 -28.04 -13.71 62.93
N GLU A 15 -26.79 -14.13 62.71
CA GLU A 15 -25.99 -13.68 61.54
C GLU A 15 -26.55 -14.17 60.21
N ARG A 16 -26.99 -15.44 60.13
CA ARG A 16 -27.64 -15.96 58.92
C ARG A 16 -28.93 -15.21 58.60
N ALA A 17 -29.74 -14.88 59.61
CA ALA A 17 -30.94 -14.08 59.42
C ALA A 17 -30.63 -12.64 58.93
N ALA A 18 -29.52 -12.04 59.37
CA ALA A 18 -29.12 -10.70 58.95
C ALA A 18 -28.60 -10.65 57.49
N ILE A 19 -27.92 -11.71 57.02
CA ILE A 19 -27.46 -11.82 55.63
C ILE A 19 -28.65 -11.97 54.66
N PHE A 20 -29.75 -12.58 55.09
CA PHE A 20 -30.98 -12.66 54.28
C PHE A 20 -31.93 -11.47 54.48
N ALA A 21 -31.82 -10.72 55.57
CA ALA A 21 -32.61 -9.50 55.80
C ALA A 21 -32.20 -8.34 54.87
N SER A 22 -30.92 -8.28 54.45
CA SER A 22 -30.47 -7.32 53.44
C SER A 22 -30.90 -7.66 52.01
N ALA A 23 -31.44 -8.86 51.78
CA ALA A 23 -31.98 -9.28 50.48
C ALA A 23 -33.46 -8.93 50.28
N VAL A 24 -34.18 -8.56 51.36
CA VAL A 24 -35.59 -8.15 51.28
C VAL A 24 -35.67 -6.62 51.26
N GLY A 25 -35.20 -6.05 50.15
CA GLY A 25 -35.35 -4.63 49.85
C GLY A 25 -36.84 -4.26 49.71
N GLN A 26 -37.19 -3.10 50.27
CA GLN A 26 -38.49 -2.41 50.21
C GLN A 26 -39.29 -2.60 48.90
N PRO A 27 -40.63 -2.61 48.95
CA PRO A 27 -41.47 -2.68 47.77
C PRO A 27 -41.32 -1.41 46.93
N ARG A 28 -40.42 -1.46 45.95
CA ARG A 28 -40.29 -0.42 44.93
C ARG A 28 -41.33 -0.66 43.85
N HIS A 29 -42.46 0.04 43.96
CA HIS A 29 -43.45 0.22 42.90
C HIS A 29 -42.92 1.03 41.69
N LEU A 30 -41.67 0.79 41.24
CA LEU A 30 -40.99 1.59 40.20
C LEU A 30 -40.49 0.79 39.00
N LEU A 31 -40.70 -0.54 38.96
CA LEU A 31 -40.31 -1.41 37.85
C LEU A 31 -41.43 -2.38 37.51
N ASP A 32 -42.48 -1.88 36.85
CA ASP A 32 -43.69 -2.62 36.51
C ASP A 32 -43.53 -3.62 35.34
N SER A 33 -42.35 -4.25 35.24
CA SER A 33 -42.17 -5.56 34.63
C SER A 33 -40.76 -6.02 34.91
N VAL A 34 -40.59 -7.17 35.58
CA VAL A 34 -39.30 -7.87 35.73
C VAL A 34 -38.57 -7.97 34.38
N ARG A 35 -39.32 -8.09 33.27
CA ARG A 35 -38.79 -8.08 31.90
C ARG A 35 -38.07 -6.78 31.55
N ARG A 36 -38.54 -5.62 32.00
CA ARG A 36 -37.93 -4.30 31.71
C ARG A 36 -36.65 -4.09 32.50
N GLY A 37 -36.63 -4.50 33.76
CA GLY A 37 -35.41 -4.48 34.59
C GLY A 37 -34.34 -5.42 34.03
N LEU A 38 -34.73 -6.62 33.60
CA LEU A 38 -33.82 -7.60 32.99
C LEU A 38 -33.23 -7.08 31.67
N LEU A 39 -34.06 -6.46 30.81
CA LEU A 39 -33.62 -5.86 29.55
C LEU A 39 -32.60 -4.73 29.77
N VAL A 40 -32.80 -3.88 30.78
CA VAL A 40 -31.87 -2.79 31.11
C VAL A 40 -30.52 -3.33 31.56
N VAL A 41 -30.50 -4.35 32.42
CA VAL A 41 -29.25 -4.98 32.88
C VAL A 41 -28.51 -5.64 31.72
N ILE A 42 -29.21 -6.33 30.83
CA ILE A 42 -28.63 -6.96 29.65
C ILE A 42 -28.06 -5.89 28.70
N LEU A 43 -28.79 -4.81 28.44
CA LEU A 43 -28.32 -3.71 27.61
C LEU A 43 -27.06 -3.06 28.21
N LEU A 44 -27.04 -2.81 29.51
CA LEU A 44 -25.86 -2.28 30.21
C LEU A 44 -24.65 -3.23 30.12
N ALA A 45 -24.88 -4.54 30.20
CA ALA A 45 -23.82 -5.54 30.09
C ALA A 45 -23.25 -5.64 28.66
N ILE A 46 -24.07 -5.46 27.63
CA ILE A 46 -23.65 -5.57 26.22
C ILE A 46 -23.06 -4.25 25.68
N THR A 47 -23.48 -3.11 26.22
CA THR A 47 -23.03 -1.76 25.80
C THR A 47 -21.50 -1.61 25.67
N PRO A 48 -20.65 -2.02 26.64
CA PRO A 48 -19.20 -1.83 26.53
C PRO A 48 -18.57 -2.65 25.39
N ILE A 49 -19.13 -3.82 25.08
CA ILE A 49 -18.64 -4.68 23.99
C ILE A 49 -19.03 -4.05 22.65
N ALA A 50 -20.29 -3.64 22.51
CA ALA A 50 -20.80 -3.01 21.30
C ALA A 50 -20.06 -1.69 20.99
N SER A 51 -19.79 -0.87 22.00
CA SER A 51 -19.06 0.39 21.82
C SER A 51 -17.60 0.15 21.43
N ALA A 52 -16.93 -0.83 22.04
CA ALA A 52 -15.57 -1.22 21.66
C ALA A 52 -15.50 -1.71 20.21
N SER A 53 -16.45 -2.54 19.77
CA SER A 53 -16.51 -3.03 18.38
C SER A 53 -16.77 -1.92 17.37
N MET A 54 -17.66 -0.97 17.68
CA MET A 54 -17.88 0.21 16.83
C MET A 54 -16.62 1.07 16.72
N LEU A 55 -15.94 1.33 17.85
CA LEU A 55 -14.72 2.13 17.86
C LEU A 55 -13.61 1.44 17.05
N GLN A 56 -13.44 0.13 17.23
CA GLN A 56 -12.50 -0.68 16.44
C GLN A 56 -12.83 -0.64 14.95
N GLY A 57 -14.10 -0.74 14.57
CA GLY A 57 -14.55 -0.63 13.19
C GLY A 57 -14.20 0.73 12.56
N VAL A 58 -14.45 1.83 13.29
CA VAL A 58 -14.10 3.19 12.81
C VAL A 58 -12.59 3.37 12.67
N LEU A 59 -11.81 2.87 13.63
CA LEU A 59 -10.35 2.93 13.58
C LEU A 59 -9.79 2.08 12.43
N GLN A 60 -10.36 0.91 12.16
CA GLN A 60 -10.00 0.08 11.00
C GLN A 60 -10.33 0.77 9.69
N LEU A 61 -11.49 1.44 9.59
CA LEU A 61 -11.87 2.19 8.39
C LEU A 61 -10.87 3.32 8.07
N ARG A 62 -10.41 4.04 9.11
CA ARG A 62 -9.38 5.09 8.94
C ARG A 62 -8.04 4.52 8.48
N ARG A 63 -7.58 3.44 9.12
CA ARG A 63 -6.34 2.75 8.72
C ARG A 63 -6.40 2.20 7.30
N ALA A 64 -7.53 1.64 6.88
CA ALA A 64 -7.73 1.17 5.52
C ALA A 64 -7.63 2.30 4.49
N GLY A 65 -8.14 3.50 4.83
CA GLY A 65 -7.99 4.70 3.99
C GLY A 65 -6.53 5.15 3.85
N GLU A 66 -5.79 5.21 4.97
CA GLU A 66 -4.37 5.58 4.97
C GLU A 66 -3.51 4.56 4.21
N GLU A 67 -3.75 3.27 4.39
CA GLU A 67 -3.04 2.21 3.65
C GLU A 67 -3.31 2.28 2.14
N ALA A 68 -4.56 2.56 1.73
CA ALA A 68 -4.90 2.72 0.32
C ALA A 68 -4.16 3.91 -0.32
N GLN A 69 -4.08 5.05 0.38
CA GLN A 69 -3.33 6.22 -0.09
C GLN A 69 -1.84 5.93 -0.20
N HIS A 70 -1.25 5.25 0.80
CA HIS A 70 0.15 4.86 0.75
C HIS A 70 0.46 3.92 -0.43
N ARG A 71 -0.41 2.95 -0.70
CA ARG A 71 -0.26 2.04 -1.86
C ARG A 71 -0.35 2.78 -3.19
N LEU A 72 -1.24 3.76 -3.31
CA LEU A 72 -1.35 4.59 -4.53
C LEU A 72 -0.10 5.44 -4.74
N LEU A 73 0.43 6.08 -3.69
CA LEU A 73 1.67 6.85 -3.76
C LEU A 73 2.87 5.97 -4.10
N GLN A 74 2.99 4.81 -3.44
CA GLN A 74 4.05 3.84 -3.75
C GLN A 74 3.94 3.33 -5.18
N GLY A 75 2.72 3.06 -5.68
CA GLY A 75 2.48 2.68 -7.06
C GLY A 75 2.87 3.78 -8.06
N ALA A 76 2.54 5.03 -7.76
CA ALA A 76 2.92 6.18 -8.59
C ALA A 76 4.45 6.39 -8.61
N ILE A 77 5.11 6.30 -7.45
CA ILE A 77 6.58 6.40 -7.33
C ILE A 77 7.25 5.23 -8.05
N ALA A 78 6.77 4.00 -7.87
CA ALA A 78 7.31 2.83 -8.55
C ALA A 78 7.09 2.91 -10.07
N GLY A 79 5.95 3.43 -10.52
CA GLY A 79 5.67 3.68 -11.94
C GLY A 79 6.59 4.74 -12.54
N ALA A 80 6.74 5.88 -11.88
CA ALA A 80 7.65 6.95 -12.29
C ALA A 80 9.12 6.50 -12.27
N GLY A 81 9.52 5.76 -11.23
CA GLY A 81 10.85 5.18 -11.12
C GLY A 81 11.13 4.12 -12.18
N SER A 82 10.13 3.31 -12.54
CA SER A 82 10.23 2.34 -13.63
C SER A 82 10.49 3.03 -14.97
N GLN A 83 9.83 4.15 -15.26
CA GLN A 83 10.08 4.95 -16.47
C GLN A 83 11.49 5.57 -16.47
N GLN A 84 11.93 6.15 -15.35
CA GLN A 84 13.29 6.69 -15.23
C GLN A 84 14.35 5.61 -15.45
N ASN A 85 14.13 4.41 -14.93
CA ASN A 85 15.06 3.30 -15.10
C ASN A 85 15.17 2.85 -16.57
N VAL A 86 14.07 2.90 -17.33
CA VAL A 86 14.05 2.62 -18.78
C VAL A 86 14.91 3.64 -19.54
N PHE A 87 14.73 4.94 -19.28
CA PHE A 87 15.54 5.99 -19.93
C PHE A 87 17.03 5.90 -19.55
N ALA A 88 17.33 5.69 -18.26
CA ALA A 88 18.72 5.52 -17.81
C ALA A 88 19.39 4.30 -18.44
N SER A 89 18.65 3.19 -18.60
CA SER A 89 19.16 2.00 -19.29
C SER A 89 19.46 2.29 -20.77
N ALA A 90 18.56 3.00 -21.47
CA ALA A 90 18.79 3.42 -22.85
C ALA A 90 20.00 4.34 -22.98
N GLU A 91 20.14 5.34 -22.11
CA GLU A 91 21.25 6.28 -22.10
C GLU A 91 22.60 5.56 -21.90
N ASN A 92 22.67 4.63 -20.94
CA ASN A 92 23.88 3.83 -20.72
C ASN A 92 24.29 3.02 -21.95
N VAL A 93 23.32 2.40 -22.64
CA VAL A 93 23.59 1.66 -23.88
C VAL A 93 24.06 2.60 -24.99
N LEU A 94 23.41 3.75 -25.18
CA LEU A 94 23.81 4.74 -26.18
C LEU A 94 25.21 5.32 -25.89
N GLN A 95 25.53 5.56 -24.63
CA GLN A 95 26.85 6.04 -24.19
C GLN A 95 27.93 4.99 -24.45
N ALA A 96 27.63 3.70 -24.24
CA ALA A 96 28.52 2.61 -24.59
C ALA A 96 28.75 2.54 -26.12
N LEU A 97 27.68 2.63 -26.92
CA LEU A 97 27.74 2.63 -28.38
C LEU A 97 28.54 3.80 -28.95
N LYS A 98 28.45 4.97 -28.31
CA LYS A 98 29.23 6.17 -28.68
C LYS A 98 30.74 5.92 -28.63
N ASN A 99 31.21 4.99 -27.81
CA ASN A 99 32.63 4.66 -27.67
C ASN A 99 33.09 3.54 -28.63
N VAL A 100 32.17 2.87 -29.31
CA VAL A 100 32.50 1.80 -30.25
C VAL A 100 32.98 2.39 -31.58
N GLN A 101 34.22 2.10 -31.96
CA GLN A 101 34.84 2.64 -33.18
C GLN A 101 34.06 2.26 -34.45
N ALA A 102 33.53 1.04 -34.51
CA ALA A 102 32.72 0.57 -35.64
C ALA A 102 31.45 1.41 -35.86
N VAL A 103 30.80 1.85 -34.77
CA VAL A 103 29.63 2.73 -34.82
C VAL A 103 30.08 4.15 -35.18
N ARG A 104 31.07 4.71 -34.48
CA ARG A 104 31.55 6.08 -34.75
C ARG A 104 31.99 6.32 -36.19
N ALA A 105 32.66 5.34 -36.79
CA ALA A 105 33.15 5.43 -38.16
C ALA A 105 32.10 5.04 -39.21
N ALA A 106 30.88 4.66 -38.79
CA ALA A 106 29.86 4.05 -39.65
C ALA A 106 30.45 2.92 -40.52
N GLY A 107 31.29 2.08 -39.91
CA GLY A 107 31.98 0.99 -40.60
C GLY A 107 31.07 -0.21 -40.89
N GLY A 108 31.61 -1.24 -41.55
CA GLY A 108 30.86 -2.45 -41.91
C GLY A 108 30.19 -3.16 -40.72
N GLU A 109 30.82 -3.09 -39.55
CA GLU A 109 30.31 -3.68 -38.30
C GLU A 109 29.31 -2.77 -37.55
N CYS A 110 28.94 -1.59 -38.08
CA CYS A 110 28.00 -0.71 -37.39
C CYS A 110 26.62 -1.36 -37.22
N ALA A 111 26.02 -1.83 -38.32
CA ALA A 111 24.69 -2.45 -38.30
C ALA A 111 24.59 -3.66 -37.36
N PRO A 112 25.50 -4.66 -37.39
CA PRO A 112 25.43 -5.80 -36.47
C PRO A 112 25.66 -5.38 -35.00
N THR A 113 26.52 -4.40 -34.75
CA THR A 113 26.72 -3.86 -33.39
C THR A 113 25.45 -3.19 -32.86
N LEU A 114 24.79 -2.35 -33.68
CA LEU A 114 23.53 -1.71 -33.31
C LEU A 114 22.39 -2.73 -33.14
N TYR A 115 22.37 -3.77 -33.97
CA TYR A 115 21.41 -4.86 -33.85
C TYR A 115 21.57 -5.60 -32.52
N GLY A 116 22.80 -5.97 -32.14
CA GLY A 116 23.08 -6.58 -30.83
C GLY A 116 22.65 -5.70 -29.65
N ALA A 117 22.85 -4.39 -29.74
CA ALA A 117 22.40 -3.45 -28.72
C ALA A 117 20.88 -3.22 -28.71
N THR A 118 20.19 -3.43 -29.83
CA THR A 118 18.72 -3.35 -29.88
C THR A 118 18.11 -4.56 -29.14
N LEU A 119 18.75 -5.73 -29.20
CA LEU A 119 18.31 -6.92 -28.46
C LEU A 119 18.38 -6.76 -26.93
N SER A 120 19.26 -5.88 -26.41
CA SER A 120 19.34 -5.60 -24.97
C SER A 120 18.31 -4.55 -24.50
N LEU A 121 17.62 -3.88 -25.41
CA LEU A 121 16.62 -2.85 -25.13
C LEU A 121 15.27 -3.29 -25.72
N PRO A 122 14.49 -4.15 -25.03
CA PRO A 122 13.25 -4.72 -25.57
C PRO A 122 12.14 -3.68 -25.84
N PHE A 123 12.31 -2.46 -25.32
CA PHE A 123 11.41 -1.33 -25.54
C PHE A 123 11.82 -0.43 -26.72
N ALA A 124 13.03 -0.60 -27.27
CA ALA A 124 13.50 0.16 -28.41
C ALA A 124 13.18 -0.60 -29.71
N SER A 125 12.43 0.01 -30.61
CA SER A 125 12.06 -0.61 -31.88
C SER A 125 13.22 -0.63 -32.88
N ASN A 126 14.13 0.35 -32.82
CA ASN A 126 15.30 0.46 -33.69
C ASN A 126 16.33 1.41 -33.07
N ILE A 127 17.61 1.18 -33.34
CA ILE A 127 18.70 2.09 -32.99
C ILE A 127 19.42 2.48 -34.28
N ALA A 128 19.64 3.78 -34.49
CA ALA A 128 20.31 4.30 -35.66
C ALA A 128 21.34 5.36 -35.30
N LEU A 129 22.45 5.36 -36.04
CA LEU A 129 23.42 6.44 -36.05
C LEU A 129 23.03 7.44 -37.12
N ILE A 130 22.93 8.71 -36.74
CA ILE A 130 22.60 9.80 -37.65
C ILE A 130 23.84 10.68 -37.81
N SER A 131 24.19 10.96 -39.05
CA SER A 131 25.26 11.89 -39.40
C SER A 131 24.85 13.31 -39.02
N LYS A 132 25.85 14.17 -38.83
CA LYS A 132 25.71 15.62 -38.67
C LYS A 132 24.81 16.29 -39.73
N ASP A 133 24.70 15.71 -40.92
CA ASP A 133 23.83 16.20 -41.99
C ASP A 133 22.34 15.81 -41.81
N GLY A 134 21.99 15.11 -40.73
CA GLY A 134 20.64 14.60 -40.48
C GLY A 134 20.31 13.30 -41.23
N ARG A 135 21.28 12.67 -41.90
CA ARG A 135 21.06 11.40 -42.62
C ARG A 135 21.43 10.19 -41.77
N VAL A 136 20.62 9.14 -41.82
CA VAL A 136 20.94 7.86 -41.17
C VAL A 136 22.16 7.22 -41.82
N ALA A 137 23.26 7.13 -41.07
CA ALA A 137 24.53 6.55 -41.52
C ALA A 137 24.53 5.02 -41.40
N CYS A 138 24.00 4.48 -40.31
CA CYS A 138 23.78 3.04 -40.11
C CYS A 138 22.66 2.82 -39.11
N SER A 139 21.98 1.67 -39.19
CA SER A 139 20.85 1.33 -38.34
C SER A 139 20.83 -0.18 -38.03
N ALA A 140 20.24 -0.53 -36.89
CA ALA A 140 20.06 -1.92 -36.47
C ALA A 140 19.11 -2.69 -37.40
N LEU A 141 17.99 -2.07 -37.76
CA LEU A 141 17.04 -2.58 -38.76
C LEU A 141 17.19 -1.77 -40.06
N ALA A 142 16.97 -2.41 -41.21
CA ALA A 142 17.25 -1.82 -42.52
C ALA A 142 16.50 -0.49 -42.77
N ALA A 143 17.22 0.63 -42.66
CA ALA A 143 16.80 1.96 -43.11
C ALA A 143 18.00 2.95 -43.34
N PRO A 144 19.14 2.54 -43.94
CA PRO A 144 20.24 3.48 -44.21
C PRO A 144 19.81 4.53 -45.25
N GLY A 145 20.23 5.78 -45.06
CA GLY A 145 20.01 6.87 -46.02
C GLY A 145 18.71 7.65 -45.86
N GLN A 146 17.86 7.33 -44.88
CA GLN A 146 16.69 8.16 -44.58
C GLN A 146 17.12 9.52 -44.00
N ASP A 147 16.47 10.58 -44.45
CA ASP A 147 16.71 11.95 -44.00
C ASP A 147 15.83 12.28 -42.79
N MET A 148 16.48 12.56 -41.66
CA MET A 148 15.87 12.93 -40.38
C MET A 148 15.82 14.44 -40.16
N SER A 149 16.44 15.24 -41.03
CA SER A 149 16.54 16.70 -40.85
C SER A 149 15.18 17.42 -40.81
N LYS A 150 14.17 16.78 -41.39
CA LYS A 150 12.80 17.30 -41.48
C LYS A 150 11.97 17.12 -40.21
N PHE A 151 12.42 16.29 -39.27
CA PHE A 151 11.68 16.06 -38.02
C PHE A 151 11.98 17.14 -36.98
N GLU A 152 10.97 17.51 -36.18
CA GLU A 152 11.13 18.56 -35.18
C GLU A 152 12.14 18.19 -34.09
N TRP A 153 12.11 16.95 -33.61
CA TRP A 153 13.04 16.46 -32.60
C TRP A 153 14.51 16.56 -33.02
N TRP A 154 14.82 16.46 -34.32
CA TRP A 154 16.18 16.63 -34.83
C TRP A 154 16.67 18.07 -34.65
N ARG A 155 15.78 19.05 -34.90
CA ARG A 155 16.08 20.47 -34.69
C ARG A 155 16.22 20.79 -33.20
N GLU A 156 15.42 20.17 -32.34
CA GLU A 156 15.52 20.33 -30.89
C GLU A 156 16.86 19.84 -30.33
N VAL A 157 17.31 18.66 -30.75
CA VAL A 157 18.60 18.08 -30.30
C VAL A 157 19.81 18.88 -30.78
N LEU A 158 19.71 19.57 -31.93
CA LEU A 158 20.76 20.47 -32.40
C LEU A 158 20.77 21.83 -31.69
N ALA A 159 19.65 22.22 -31.07
CA ALA A 159 19.51 23.48 -30.34
C ALA A 159 19.90 23.39 -28.87
N SER A 160 20.01 22.17 -28.32
CA SER A 160 20.47 21.86 -26.95
C SER A 160 21.98 21.70 -26.88
#